data_AF-A0A966RIC4-F1
#
_entry.id   AF-A0A966RIC4-F1
#
_cell.length_a   1.000
_cell.length_b   1.000
_cell.length_c   1.000
_cell.angle_alpha   90.00
_cell.angle_beta   90.00
_cell.angle_gamma   90.00
#
_symmetry.space_group_name_H-M   'P 1'
#
loop_
_entity.id
_entity.type
_entity.pdbx_description
1 polymer ?
#
loop_
_entity_poly.entity_id
_entity_poly.type
_entity_poly.pdbx_seq_one_letter_code
_entity_poly.pdbx_strand_id
1 'polypeptide(L)'
;MNVRVWLLCRLISCAVAVVAVSGCGKGRPRTLLGRDVGYKIDTSRSTVTWVTWDAGNGRREWPVAGADAKSFQPMTLRLPNGRQDFGRDKTHVYYGAKRIDGADPNSFRNFGDRNYRDDESVFLWVNYEITQIPESDPETFEVLNVVWSKDAKRVFFENRGFTPRDMASFELLEGLWARDRIAIYYGNREIPQAHRDTFEVLVPGRSFGIDQDHVFWQGRLVDGADPKTFVGTSLNEGHDHKTNFYFILKDERNYGPEFRDKEQLEIIRRPVEEARAGEKP
;
A
#
# COMPACT_ATOMS: atom_id res chain seq x y z
N MET A 1 27.54 76.61 47.12
CA MET A 1 27.39 76.34 48.57
C MET A 1 27.55 74.85 48.80
N ASN A 2 28.61 74.47 49.53
CA ASN A 2 28.64 73.50 50.64
C ASN A 2 27.55 72.41 50.70
N VAL A 3 27.79 71.14 51.05
CA VAL A 3 28.98 70.36 51.46
C VAL A 3 28.41 69.01 51.94
N ARG A 4 29.09 67.87 51.67
CA ARG A 4 29.16 66.65 52.53
C ARG A 4 27.86 65.84 52.76
N VAL A 5 27.80 64.56 53.18
CA VAL A 5 28.68 63.57 53.82
C VAL A 5 27.93 62.19 53.67
N TRP A 6 28.54 61.07 53.22
CA TRP A 6 29.23 60.00 54.01
C TRP A 6 28.24 59.08 54.80
N LEU A 7 28.34 57.75 54.99
CA LEU A 7 29.42 56.77 55.20
C LEU A 7 28.83 55.31 55.10
N LEU A 8 29.71 54.30 54.91
CA LEU A 8 29.69 52.89 55.45
C LEU A 8 28.68 51.86 54.89
N CYS A 9 28.92 50.54 54.83
CA CYS A 9 29.91 49.66 55.46
C CYS A 9 29.96 48.25 54.78
N ARG A 10 31.17 47.68 54.72
CA ARG A 10 31.61 46.26 54.95
C ARG A 10 31.11 45.05 54.13
N LEU A 11 32.13 44.45 53.48
CA LEU A 11 32.51 43.03 53.19
C LEU A 11 31.83 41.84 53.91
N ILE A 12 31.99 40.65 53.26
CA ILE A 12 32.06 39.22 53.70
C ILE A 12 31.01 38.36 52.93
N SER A 13 31.23 37.17 52.32
CA SER A 13 32.35 36.21 52.16
C SER A 13 32.07 35.20 51.02
N CYS A 14 33.13 34.50 50.60
CA CYS A 14 33.21 33.13 50.06
C CYS A 14 32.58 32.79 48.69
N ALA A 15 33.43 32.79 47.65
CA ALA A 15 33.27 31.94 46.47
C ALA A 15 34.29 30.77 46.57
N VAL A 16 33.79 29.53 46.50
CA VAL A 16 34.61 28.31 46.41
C VAL A 16 34.69 27.86 44.96
N ALA A 17 35.88 27.38 44.61
CA ALA A 17 36.43 27.12 43.29
C ALA A 17 35.59 26.22 42.35
N VAL A 18 35.66 26.59 41.07
CA VAL A 18 35.30 25.78 39.91
C VAL A 18 36.34 24.67 39.74
N VAL A 19 35.89 23.41 39.70
CA VAL A 19 36.62 22.33 39.03
C VAL A 19 35.69 21.78 37.94
N ALA A 20 36.05 22.05 36.70
CA ALA A 20 35.40 21.51 35.52
C ALA A 20 35.80 20.05 35.34
N VAL A 21 34.83 19.15 35.30
CA VAL A 21 34.99 17.82 34.70
C VAL A 21 34.17 17.81 33.42
N SER A 22 34.87 17.85 32.29
CA SER A 22 34.31 17.79 30.94
C SER A 22 33.79 16.38 30.64
N GLY A 23 32.47 16.18 30.76
CA GLY A 23 31.77 15.02 30.21
C GLY A 23 31.05 15.40 28.91
N CYS A 24 31.65 15.08 27.76
CA CYS A 24 30.99 15.20 26.46
C CYS A 24 29.96 14.06 26.28
N GLY A 25 28.72 14.27 26.69
CA GLY A 25 27.58 13.46 26.29
C GLY A 25 26.87 14.11 25.09
N LYS A 26 27.05 13.58 23.88
CA LYS A 26 26.30 14.01 22.69
C LYS A 26 24.81 13.78 22.93
N GLY A 27 24.03 14.85 22.70
CA GLY A 27 22.62 14.95 23.07
C GLY A 27 21.71 13.90 22.42
N ARG A 28 20.85 13.29 23.23
CA ARG A 28 19.61 12.66 22.76
C ARG A 28 18.59 13.77 22.52
N PRO A 29 17.84 13.77 21.39
CA PRO A 29 16.71 14.68 21.24
C PRO A 29 15.66 14.34 22.30
N ARG A 30 15.33 15.31 23.16
CA ARG A 30 14.24 15.23 24.12
C ARG A 30 12.91 15.30 23.36
N THR A 31 12.20 14.18 23.25
CA THR A 31 10.76 14.14 22.96
C THR A 31 10.02 13.91 24.28
N LEU A 32 8.97 14.69 24.51
CA LEU A 32 8.14 14.69 25.72
C LEU A 32 7.43 13.32 25.90
N LEU A 33 7.54 12.75 27.11
CA LEU A 33 6.93 11.49 27.60
C LEU A 33 7.38 10.19 26.89
N GLY A 34 8.25 9.44 27.58
CA GLY A 34 8.91 8.23 27.07
C GLY A 34 7.97 7.12 26.62
N ARG A 35 7.96 6.87 25.31
CA ARG A 35 7.42 5.64 24.73
C ARG A 35 8.50 5.05 23.84
N ASP A 36 9.20 4.04 24.38
CA ASP A 36 10.12 3.19 23.62
C ASP A 36 9.32 2.33 22.61
N VAL A 37 8.80 2.95 21.55
CA VAL A 37 8.21 2.26 20.40
C VAL A 37 9.30 1.92 19.40
N GLY A 38 9.12 0.85 18.63
CA GLY A 38 10.12 0.33 17.71
C GLY A 38 10.76 -0.97 18.19
N TYR A 39 11.91 -1.32 17.62
CA TYR A 39 12.66 -2.50 17.99
C TYR A 39 13.42 -2.32 19.31
N LYS A 40 13.24 -3.26 20.23
CA LYS A 40 14.05 -3.45 21.43
C LYS A 40 14.95 -4.66 21.24
N ILE A 41 16.25 -4.45 21.38
CA ILE A 41 17.28 -5.46 21.13
C ILE A 41 17.99 -5.76 22.45
N ASP A 42 17.94 -7.01 22.90
CA ASP A 42 18.69 -7.51 24.06
C ASP A 42 19.63 -8.62 23.61
N THR A 43 20.90 -8.26 23.45
CA THR A 43 21.96 -9.18 23.02
C THR A 43 22.34 -10.20 24.09
N SER A 44 22.10 -9.90 25.37
CA SER A 44 22.40 -10.82 26.48
C SER A 44 21.40 -11.97 26.55
N ARG A 45 20.14 -11.67 26.23
CA ARG A 45 19.05 -12.66 26.14
C ARG A 45 18.84 -13.21 24.74
N SER A 46 19.56 -12.68 23.75
CA SER A 46 19.41 -13.00 22.33
C SER A 46 17.96 -12.81 21.84
N THR A 47 17.33 -11.70 22.24
CA THR A 47 15.93 -11.40 21.89
C THR A 47 15.80 -10.06 21.17
N VAL A 48 14.91 -10.02 20.18
CA VAL A 48 14.43 -8.79 19.55
C VAL A 48 12.92 -8.71 19.72
N THR A 49 12.41 -7.56 20.16
CA THR A 49 10.98 -7.33 20.40
C THR A 49 10.53 -6.08 19.65
N TRP A 50 9.44 -6.19 18.89
CA TRP A 50 8.78 -5.06 18.26
C TRP A 50 7.73 -4.46 19.21
N VAL A 51 7.83 -3.17 19.49
CA VAL A 51 6.96 -2.48 20.45
C VAL A 51 6.12 -1.42 19.73
N THR A 52 4.80 -1.51 19.88
CA THR A 52 3.85 -0.49 19.40
C THR A 52 3.12 0.16 20.56
N TRP A 53 2.56 1.34 20.32
CA TRP A 53 1.65 2.00 21.24
C TRP A 53 0.48 2.60 20.48
N ASP A 54 -0.74 2.38 20.97
CA ASP A 54 -1.93 3.08 20.51
C ASP A 54 -2.81 3.52 21.69
N ALA A 55 -3.60 4.59 21.50
CA ALA A 55 -4.34 5.22 22.59
C ALA A 55 -5.49 4.35 23.15
N GLY A 56 -6.00 3.40 22.35
CA GLY A 56 -7.11 2.54 22.75
C GLY A 56 -6.64 1.24 23.42
N ASN A 57 -5.51 0.69 23.01
CA ASN A 57 -5.02 -0.62 23.45
C ASN A 57 -3.69 -0.55 24.23
N GLY A 58 -3.11 0.63 24.40
CA GLY A 58 -1.87 0.83 25.14
C GLY A 58 -0.65 0.27 24.43
N ARG A 59 0.35 -0.15 25.23
CA ARG A 59 1.61 -0.71 24.75
C ARG A 59 1.44 -2.19 24.40
N ARG A 60 1.91 -2.59 23.22
CA ARG A 60 1.96 -3.98 22.77
C ARG A 60 3.39 -4.37 22.40
N GLU A 61 3.77 -5.61 22.67
CA GLU A 61 5.11 -6.14 22.45
C GLU A 61 5.05 -7.49 21.77
N TRP A 62 5.67 -7.61 20.61
CA TRP A 62 5.65 -8.81 19.80
C TRP A 62 7.09 -9.32 19.60
N PRO A 63 7.41 -10.57 19.96
CA PRO A 63 8.71 -11.15 19.65
C PRO A 63 8.97 -11.16 18.14
N VAL A 64 10.15 -10.74 17.71
CA VAL A 64 10.60 -10.86 16.32
C VAL A 64 11.26 -12.23 16.19
N ALA A 65 10.42 -13.25 15.94
CA ALA A 65 10.87 -14.64 15.92
C ALA A 65 11.95 -14.86 14.85
N GLY A 66 13.04 -15.55 15.22
CA GLY A 66 14.15 -15.86 14.32
C GLY A 66 15.19 -14.75 14.14
N ALA A 67 14.98 -13.56 14.72
CA ALA A 67 15.92 -12.45 14.61
C ALA A 67 17.24 -12.69 15.37
N ASP A 68 18.37 -12.49 14.69
CA ASP A 68 19.70 -12.52 15.31
C ASP A 68 19.94 -11.18 16.05
N ALA A 69 19.71 -11.16 17.37
CA ALA A 69 19.83 -9.96 18.18
C ALA A 69 21.24 -9.32 18.15
N LYS A 70 22.31 -10.09 17.87
CA LYS A 70 23.69 -9.58 17.84
C LYS A 70 23.97 -8.75 16.59
N SER A 71 23.35 -9.09 15.48
CA SER A 71 23.49 -8.42 14.19
C SER A 71 22.29 -7.53 13.83
N PHE A 72 21.24 -7.51 14.65
CA PHE A 72 20.02 -6.77 14.36
C PHE A 72 20.26 -5.26 14.29
N GLN A 73 19.73 -4.64 13.23
CA GLN A 73 19.79 -3.22 12.95
C GLN A 73 18.41 -2.72 12.54
N PRO A 74 17.81 -1.77 13.28
CA PRO A 74 16.62 -1.06 12.82
C PRO A 74 16.93 -0.29 11.52
N MET A 75 15.96 -0.24 10.62
CA MET A 75 16.03 0.44 9.33
C MET A 75 14.91 1.47 9.20
N THR A 76 15.26 2.62 8.63
CA THR A 76 14.29 3.66 8.28
C THR A 76 13.95 3.57 6.81
N LEU A 77 12.87 2.86 6.48
CA LEU A 77 12.25 2.91 5.15
C LEU A 77 10.87 3.52 5.28
N ARG A 78 10.53 4.45 4.39
CA ARG A 78 9.26 5.18 4.41
C ARG A 78 8.16 4.31 3.79
N LEU A 79 7.05 4.18 4.50
CA LEU A 79 5.78 3.68 3.97
C LEU A 79 4.89 4.85 3.47
N PRO A 80 3.84 4.58 2.68
CA PRO A 80 2.91 5.63 2.23
C PRO A 80 2.23 6.34 3.41
N ASN A 81 2.00 5.62 4.50
CA ASN A 81 1.41 6.15 5.73
C ASN A 81 2.44 6.82 6.66
N GLY A 82 3.69 7.01 6.21
CA GLY A 82 4.75 7.66 6.96
C GLY A 82 5.38 6.82 8.08
N ARG A 83 4.95 5.56 8.27
CA ARG A 83 5.57 4.66 9.26
C ARG A 83 6.98 4.24 8.84
N GLN A 84 7.80 3.91 9.84
CA GLN A 84 9.23 3.55 9.71
C GLN A 84 9.50 2.34 10.61
N ASP A 85 9.05 1.15 10.19
CA ASP A 85 8.98 -0.03 11.07
C ASP A 85 9.89 -1.19 10.60
N PHE A 86 10.94 -0.91 9.84
CA PHE A 86 11.81 -1.93 9.28
C PHE A 86 13.00 -2.26 10.18
N GLY A 87 13.48 -3.49 10.09
CA GLY A 87 14.72 -3.92 10.70
C GLY A 87 15.34 -5.03 9.86
N ARG A 88 16.62 -5.30 10.08
CA ARG A 88 17.31 -6.43 9.46
C ARG A 88 18.28 -7.06 10.44
N ASP A 89 18.60 -8.32 10.23
CA ASP A 89 19.80 -8.93 10.77
C ASP A 89 20.74 -9.34 9.62
N LYS A 90 21.80 -10.10 9.91
CA LYS A 90 22.75 -10.56 8.89
C LYS A 90 22.15 -11.43 7.77
N THR A 91 20.94 -11.95 7.96
CA THR A 91 20.30 -12.97 7.11
C THR A 91 18.90 -12.61 6.65
N HIS A 92 18.18 -11.72 7.33
CA HIS A 92 16.77 -11.47 7.08
C HIS A 92 16.40 -9.99 7.22
N VAL A 93 15.33 -9.60 6.53
CA VAL A 93 14.63 -8.32 6.69
C VAL A 93 13.31 -8.53 7.42
N TYR A 94 12.91 -7.55 8.21
CA TYR A 94 11.71 -7.56 9.04
C TYR A 94 10.90 -6.28 8.86
N TYR A 95 9.58 -6.45 8.90
CA TYR A 95 8.59 -5.39 9.04
C TYR A 95 7.78 -5.61 10.33
N GLY A 96 7.98 -4.73 11.31
CA GLY A 96 7.51 -4.95 12.67
C GLY A 96 8.02 -6.26 13.25
N ALA A 97 7.11 -7.17 13.63
CA ALA A 97 7.49 -8.50 14.13
C ALA A 97 7.59 -9.58 13.04
N LYS A 98 7.24 -9.24 11.78
CA LYS A 98 7.17 -10.21 10.69
C LYS A 98 8.44 -10.18 9.86
N ARG A 99 8.97 -11.35 9.52
CA ARG A 99 10.02 -11.50 8.51
C ARG A 99 9.43 -11.26 7.12
N ILE A 100 10.22 -10.66 6.24
CA ILE A 100 9.92 -10.54 4.80
C ILE A 100 10.67 -11.68 4.12
N ASP A 101 9.93 -12.71 3.69
CA ASP A 101 10.53 -13.89 3.08
C ASP A 101 11.19 -13.53 1.73
N GLY A 102 12.38 -14.08 1.49
CA GLY A 102 13.15 -13.87 0.25
C GLY A 102 13.95 -12.57 0.16
N ALA A 103 13.75 -11.61 1.07
CA ALA A 103 14.44 -10.32 1.02
C ALA A 103 15.92 -10.42 1.44
N ASP A 104 16.83 -9.91 0.61
CA ASP A 104 18.26 -9.80 0.96
C ASP A 104 18.51 -8.60 1.89
N PRO A 105 18.96 -8.82 3.14
CA PRO A 105 19.21 -7.73 4.08
C PRO A 105 20.29 -6.74 3.64
N ASN A 106 21.19 -7.11 2.73
CA ASN A 106 22.29 -6.23 2.32
C ASN A 106 21.85 -5.19 1.29
N SER A 107 20.92 -5.55 0.41
CA SER A 107 20.49 -4.72 -0.72
C SER A 107 19.04 -4.23 -0.63
N PHE A 108 18.23 -4.74 0.30
CA PHE A 108 16.82 -4.33 0.48
C PHE A 108 16.65 -2.84 0.76
N ARG A 109 15.84 -2.18 -0.06
CA ARG A 109 15.63 -0.74 -0.08
C ARG A 109 14.22 -0.37 -0.52
N ASN A 110 13.79 0.83 -0.15
CA ASN A 110 12.53 1.39 -0.64
C ASN A 110 12.61 1.64 -2.16
N PHE A 111 11.50 1.38 -2.85
CA PHE A 111 11.38 1.54 -4.29
C PHE A 111 10.02 2.13 -4.67
N GLY A 112 9.73 3.34 -4.18
CA GLY A 112 8.43 4.00 -4.39
C GLY A 112 7.52 3.89 -3.18
N ASP A 113 6.24 4.20 -3.34
CA ASP A 113 5.36 4.36 -2.18
C ASP A 113 5.09 3.03 -1.48
N ARG A 114 4.69 1.99 -2.24
CA ARG A 114 4.31 0.67 -1.71
C ARG A 114 5.27 -0.45 -2.10
N ASN A 115 6.31 -0.13 -2.86
CA ASN A 115 7.21 -1.12 -3.43
C ASN A 115 8.59 -1.03 -2.75
N TYR A 116 9.23 -2.18 -2.70
CA TYR A 116 10.59 -2.36 -2.21
C TYR A 116 11.34 -3.22 -3.23
N ARG A 117 12.65 -3.17 -3.18
CA ARG A 117 13.49 -4.06 -3.99
C ARG A 117 14.75 -4.42 -3.25
N ASP A 118 15.30 -5.56 -3.59
CA ASP A 118 16.70 -5.86 -3.38
C ASP A 118 17.34 -6.07 -4.77
N ASP A 119 18.53 -6.67 -4.83
CA ASP A 119 19.22 -6.85 -6.11
C ASP A 119 18.66 -8.00 -6.97
N GLU A 120 17.84 -8.89 -6.40
CA GLU A 120 17.28 -10.06 -7.09
C GLU A 120 15.75 -10.05 -7.20
N SER A 121 15.06 -9.21 -6.41
CA SER A 121 13.62 -9.27 -6.22
C SER A 121 12.96 -7.91 -6.03
N VAL A 122 11.72 -7.81 -6.48
CA VAL A 122 10.81 -6.70 -6.16
C VAL A 122 9.74 -7.19 -5.18
N PHE A 123 9.33 -6.33 -4.26
CA PHE A 123 8.32 -6.60 -3.25
C PHE A 123 7.25 -5.52 -3.25
N LEU A 124 6.04 -5.91 -2.84
CA LEU A 124 4.88 -5.03 -2.74
C LEU A 124 4.25 -5.14 -1.36
N TRP A 125 3.91 -3.99 -0.77
CA TRP A 125 3.04 -3.91 0.38
C TRP A 125 1.57 -4.05 -0.03
N VAL A 126 0.96 -5.18 0.30
CA VAL A 126 -0.42 -5.55 -0.04
C VAL A 126 -1.01 -6.38 1.09
N ASN A 127 -2.31 -6.20 1.39
CA ASN A 127 -3.01 -6.97 2.45
C ASN A 127 -2.31 -6.97 3.82
N TYR A 128 -1.74 -5.82 4.21
CA TYR A 128 -0.99 -5.63 5.47
C TYR A 128 0.32 -6.42 5.58
N GLU A 129 0.84 -6.96 4.49
CA GLU A 129 2.10 -7.68 4.43
C GLU A 129 2.98 -7.17 3.28
N ILE A 130 4.28 -7.47 3.34
CA ILE A 130 5.22 -7.21 2.24
C ILE A 130 5.52 -8.55 1.62
N THR A 131 5.17 -8.70 0.35
CA THR A 131 5.30 -9.96 -0.40
C THR A 131 6.16 -9.74 -1.62
N GLN A 132 6.97 -10.73 -1.98
CA GLN A 132 7.72 -10.73 -3.22
C GLN A 132 6.75 -10.74 -4.40
N ILE A 133 7.07 -10.02 -5.47
CA ILE A 133 6.37 -10.09 -6.76
C ILE A 133 7.06 -11.20 -7.57
N PRO A 134 6.43 -12.38 -7.74
CA PRO A 134 7.08 -13.51 -8.39
C PRO A 134 7.43 -13.19 -9.84
N GLU A 135 8.58 -13.69 -10.29
CA GLU A 135 9.06 -13.57 -11.68
C GLU A 135 9.24 -12.13 -12.18
N SER A 136 9.33 -11.16 -11.26
CA SER A 136 9.67 -9.78 -11.60
C SER A 136 11.15 -9.62 -11.85
N ASP A 137 11.50 -8.77 -12.82
CA ASP A 137 12.88 -8.35 -13.05
C ASP A 137 13.16 -7.01 -12.35
N PRO A 138 13.93 -6.99 -11.23
CA PRO A 138 14.21 -5.78 -10.47
C PRO A 138 15.03 -4.73 -11.22
N GLU A 139 15.77 -5.12 -12.26
CA GLU A 139 16.58 -4.20 -13.08
C GLU A 139 15.69 -3.33 -13.97
N THR A 140 14.66 -3.95 -14.57
CA THR A 140 13.77 -3.28 -15.53
C THR A 140 12.39 -2.91 -14.96
N PHE A 141 12.16 -3.17 -13.67
CA PHE A 141 10.88 -2.89 -13.03
C PHE A 141 10.55 -1.40 -12.97
N GLU A 142 9.34 -1.05 -13.35
CA GLU A 142 8.77 0.29 -13.37
C GLU A 142 7.41 0.28 -12.69
N VAL A 143 7.21 1.18 -11.72
CA VAL A 143 5.91 1.42 -11.10
C VAL A 143 5.14 2.41 -11.97
N LEU A 144 4.01 1.96 -12.55
CA LEU A 144 3.20 2.77 -13.45
C LEU A 144 2.18 3.62 -12.67
N ASN A 145 1.54 3.01 -11.66
CA ASN A 145 0.71 3.70 -10.70
C ASN A 145 0.58 2.87 -9.41
N VAL A 146 -0.39 3.22 -8.57
CA VAL A 146 -0.62 2.58 -7.27
C VAL A 146 -0.82 1.05 -7.39
N VAL A 147 -1.49 0.56 -8.44
CA VAL A 147 -1.85 -0.87 -8.59
C VAL A 147 -1.19 -1.53 -9.81
N TRP A 148 -0.58 -0.76 -10.71
CA TRP A 148 0.05 -1.27 -11.92
C TRP A 148 1.56 -1.03 -11.92
N SER A 149 2.28 -2.03 -12.40
CA SER A 149 3.71 -1.95 -12.67
C SER A 149 4.07 -2.83 -13.86
N LYS A 150 5.28 -2.72 -14.38
CA LYS A 150 5.77 -3.58 -15.47
C LYS A 150 7.27 -3.81 -15.32
N ASP A 151 7.77 -4.81 -16.00
CA ASP A 151 9.18 -4.96 -16.31
C ASP A 151 9.35 -5.11 -17.84
N ALA A 152 10.54 -5.49 -18.31
CA ALA A 152 10.79 -5.65 -19.74
C ALA A 152 9.92 -6.71 -20.44
N LYS A 153 9.32 -7.66 -19.71
CA LYS A 153 8.62 -8.83 -20.27
C LYS A 153 7.18 -9.01 -19.77
N ARG A 154 6.83 -8.38 -18.65
CA ARG A 154 5.56 -8.61 -17.94
C ARG A 154 4.94 -7.30 -17.48
N VAL A 155 3.64 -7.35 -17.29
CA VAL A 155 2.86 -6.35 -16.58
C VAL A 155 2.32 -6.98 -15.31
N PHE A 156 2.29 -6.22 -14.23
CA PHE A 156 1.84 -6.65 -12.93
C PHE A 156 0.65 -5.80 -12.48
N PHE A 157 -0.44 -6.48 -12.14
CA PHE A 157 -1.54 -5.91 -11.39
C PHE A 157 -1.42 -6.36 -9.93
N GLU A 158 -1.12 -5.41 -9.04
CA GLU A 158 -0.63 -5.67 -7.68
C GLU A 158 0.59 -6.61 -7.73
N ASN A 159 0.54 -7.77 -7.09
CA ASN A 159 1.60 -8.77 -7.08
C ASN A 159 1.43 -9.86 -8.16
N ARG A 160 0.46 -9.71 -9.08
CA ARG A 160 0.12 -10.72 -10.09
C ARG A 160 0.60 -10.30 -11.47
N GLY A 161 1.65 -10.96 -11.96
CA GLY A 161 2.26 -10.73 -13.26
C GLY A 161 1.63 -11.54 -14.40
N PHE A 162 1.46 -10.92 -15.56
CA PHE A 162 1.05 -11.55 -16.82
C PHE A 162 1.83 -10.96 -18.00
N THR A 163 1.82 -11.65 -19.14
CA THR A 163 2.41 -11.16 -20.38
C THR A 163 1.29 -10.74 -21.34
N PRO A 164 1.10 -9.43 -21.58
CA PRO A 164 0.25 -8.93 -22.65
C PRO A 164 0.58 -9.54 -24.01
N ARG A 165 -0.41 -9.60 -24.90
CA ARG A 165 -0.25 -10.01 -26.30
C ARG A 165 0.74 -9.14 -27.06
N ASP A 166 0.81 -7.86 -26.70
CA ASP A 166 1.85 -6.97 -27.22
C ASP A 166 2.35 -5.98 -26.17
N MET A 167 3.51 -6.29 -25.58
CA MET A 167 4.16 -5.43 -24.57
C MET A 167 4.45 -4.01 -25.06
N ALA A 168 4.81 -3.85 -26.34
CA ALA A 168 5.27 -2.56 -26.87
C ALA A 168 4.15 -1.50 -26.96
N SER A 169 2.89 -1.94 -27.10
CA SER A 169 1.72 -1.06 -27.18
C SER A 169 0.85 -1.10 -25.93
N PHE A 170 1.30 -1.76 -24.86
CA PHE A 170 0.54 -1.86 -23.63
C PHE A 170 0.35 -0.47 -23.00
N GLU A 171 -0.89 -0.11 -22.72
CA GLU A 171 -1.27 1.14 -22.09
C GLU A 171 -2.40 0.94 -21.06
N LEU A 172 -2.35 1.77 -20.02
CA LEU A 172 -3.40 1.82 -19.00
C LEU A 172 -4.57 2.66 -19.50
N LEU A 173 -5.78 2.21 -19.20
CA LEU A 173 -7.01 2.97 -19.40
C LEU A 173 -7.52 3.46 -18.04
N GLU A 174 -8.73 4.04 -18.03
CA GLU A 174 -9.38 4.46 -16.79
C GLU A 174 -9.67 3.27 -15.85
N GLY A 175 -9.58 3.53 -14.54
CA GLY A 175 -9.85 2.53 -13.52
C GLY A 175 -8.82 1.39 -13.50
N LEU A 176 -9.31 0.15 -13.63
CA LEU A 176 -8.49 -1.08 -13.63
C LEU A 176 -8.41 -1.73 -15.01
N TRP A 177 -8.74 -0.96 -16.06
CA TRP A 177 -8.70 -1.40 -17.44
C TRP A 177 -7.33 -1.10 -18.05
N ALA A 178 -6.93 -1.95 -18.98
CA ALA A 178 -5.75 -1.74 -19.81
C ALA A 178 -5.98 -2.36 -21.19
N ARG A 179 -5.14 -1.99 -22.15
CA ARG A 179 -5.16 -2.61 -23.49
C ARG A 179 -3.77 -2.67 -24.08
N ASP A 180 -3.62 -3.50 -25.09
CA ASP A 180 -2.54 -3.39 -26.06
C ASP A 180 -3.14 -3.25 -27.47
N ARG A 181 -2.34 -3.41 -28.53
CA ARG A 181 -2.83 -3.31 -29.91
C ARG A 181 -3.76 -4.48 -30.32
N ILE A 182 -3.82 -5.56 -29.55
CA ILE A 182 -4.52 -6.81 -29.88
C ILE A 182 -5.68 -7.07 -28.91
N ALA A 183 -5.52 -6.80 -27.63
CA ALA A 183 -6.43 -7.25 -26.58
C ALA A 183 -6.76 -6.19 -25.53
N ILE A 184 -7.87 -6.43 -24.81
CA ILE A 184 -8.33 -5.67 -23.65
C ILE A 184 -8.13 -6.50 -22.38
N TYR A 185 -7.78 -5.82 -21.29
CA TYR A 185 -7.52 -6.42 -19.99
C TYR A 185 -8.30 -5.71 -18.87
N TYR A 186 -8.69 -6.47 -17.85
CA TYR A 186 -9.15 -5.94 -16.57
C TYR A 186 -8.33 -6.58 -15.44
N GLY A 187 -7.57 -5.76 -14.71
CA GLY A 187 -6.52 -6.26 -13.82
C GLY A 187 -5.55 -7.18 -14.58
N ASN A 188 -5.23 -8.35 -14.03
CA ASN A 188 -4.32 -9.30 -14.67
C ASN A 188 -5.00 -10.27 -15.67
N ARG A 189 -6.21 -9.98 -16.16
CA ARG A 189 -6.97 -10.89 -17.02
C ARG A 189 -7.23 -10.29 -18.40
N GLU A 190 -6.90 -11.03 -19.44
CA GLU A 190 -7.36 -10.76 -20.83
C GLU A 190 -8.87 -11.00 -20.91
N ILE A 191 -9.57 -10.23 -21.75
CA ILE A 191 -11.00 -10.36 -22.01
C ILE A 191 -11.18 -10.72 -23.49
N PRO A 192 -11.20 -12.02 -23.84
CA PRO A 192 -11.15 -12.45 -25.23
C PRO A 192 -12.37 -12.05 -26.07
N GLN A 193 -13.51 -11.76 -25.43
CA GLN A 193 -14.75 -11.37 -26.11
C GLN A 193 -14.81 -9.88 -26.44
N ALA A 194 -13.90 -9.07 -25.89
CA ALA A 194 -13.93 -7.62 -26.09
C ALA A 194 -13.43 -7.25 -27.49
N HIS A 195 -14.21 -6.46 -28.22
CA HIS A 195 -13.81 -5.89 -29.49
C HIS A 195 -12.87 -4.70 -29.25
N ARG A 196 -11.56 -4.95 -29.40
CA ARG A 196 -10.48 -4.03 -29.00
C ARG A 196 -10.61 -2.61 -29.56
N ASP A 197 -10.97 -2.47 -30.84
CA ASP A 197 -10.94 -1.17 -31.53
C ASP A 197 -12.09 -0.24 -31.15
N THR A 198 -13.19 -0.81 -30.69
CA THR A 198 -14.39 -0.07 -30.27
C THR A 198 -14.53 -0.01 -28.76
N PHE A 199 -13.54 -0.52 -28.02
CA PHE A 199 -13.62 -0.66 -26.58
C PHE A 199 -13.44 0.68 -25.87
N GLU A 200 -14.39 1.03 -25.01
CA GLU A 200 -14.40 2.24 -24.20
C GLU A 200 -14.67 1.92 -22.72
N VAL A 201 -14.05 2.67 -21.82
CA VAL A 201 -14.32 2.59 -20.38
C VAL A 201 -15.36 3.64 -20.03
N LEU A 202 -16.45 3.24 -19.36
CA LEU A 202 -17.53 4.16 -19.01
C LEU A 202 -17.21 4.99 -17.77
N VAL A 203 -17.60 6.27 -17.81
CA VAL A 203 -17.47 7.24 -16.72
C VAL A 203 -18.79 8.03 -16.58
N PRO A 204 -19.42 8.10 -15.39
CA PRO A 204 -19.05 7.42 -14.16
C PRO A 204 -19.18 5.89 -14.25
N GLY A 205 -18.63 5.18 -13.28
CA GLY A 205 -18.70 3.71 -13.26
C GLY A 205 -17.53 3.00 -13.93
N ARG A 206 -16.30 3.49 -13.76
CA ARG A 206 -15.00 2.93 -14.24
C ARG A 206 -14.77 1.41 -14.06
N SER A 207 -15.68 0.70 -13.40
CA SER A 207 -15.78 -0.77 -13.43
C SER A 207 -16.34 -1.32 -14.74
N PHE A 208 -17.04 -0.50 -15.54
CA PHE A 208 -17.68 -0.89 -16.78
C PHE A 208 -16.80 -0.60 -17.99
N GLY A 209 -16.80 -1.56 -18.91
CA GLY A 209 -16.25 -1.44 -20.24
C GLY A 209 -17.33 -1.76 -21.26
N ILE A 210 -17.27 -1.14 -22.43
CA ILE A 210 -18.25 -1.34 -23.48
C ILE A 210 -17.52 -1.48 -24.81
N ASP A 211 -18.06 -2.30 -25.69
CA ASP A 211 -17.68 -2.30 -27.09
C ASP A 211 -18.94 -2.29 -27.97
N GLN A 212 -18.78 -2.43 -29.28
CA GLN A 212 -19.90 -2.37 -30.23
C GLN A 212 -20.97 -3.46 -29.99
N ASP A 213 -20.60 -4.59 -29.37
CA ASP A 213 -21.40 -5.80 -29.22
C ASP A 213 -21.72 -6.14 -27.76
N HIS A 214 -20.92 -5.67 -26.81
CA HIS A 214 -20.94 -6.14 -25.43
C HIS A 214 -20.81 -5.02 -24.38
N VAL A 215 -21.40 -5.27 -23.22
CA VAL A 215 -21.13 -4.55 -21.98
C VAL A 215 -20.40 -5.49 -21.03
N PHE A 216 -19.36 -4.98 -20.37
CA PHE A 216 -18.57 -5.70 -19.39
C PHE A 216 -18.59 -4.97 -18.06
N TRP A 217 -18.60 -5.72 -16.96
CA TRP A 217 -18.39 -5.21 -15.60
C TRP A 217 -17.26 -5.98 -14.94
N GLN A 218 -16.20 -5.28 -14.53
CA GLN A 218 -14.98 -5.84 -13.96
C GLN A 218 -14.36 -6.98 -14.81
N GLY A 219 -14.42 -6.79 -16.12
CA GLY A 219 -13.97 -7.75 -17.14
C GLY A 219 -14.88 -8.96 -17.37
N ARG A 220 -16.07 -8.99 -16.76
CA ARG A 220 -17.08 -10.04 -16.98
C ARG A 220 -18.16 -9.54 -17.94
N LEU A 221 -18.57 -10.38 -18.89
CA LEU A 221 -19.69 -10.07 -19.79
C LEU A 221 -20.99 -9.88 -18.99
N VAL A 222 -21.73 -8.83 -19.33
CA VAL A 222 -23.06 -8.54 -18.78
C VAL A 222 -24.10 -9.03 -19.79
N ASP A 223 -24.46 -10.31 -19.69
CA ASP A 223 -25.39 -10.93 -20.64
C ASP A 223 -26.69 -10.13 -20.77
N GLY A 224 -27.18 -9.90 -21.99
CA GLY A 224 -28.47 -9.23 -22.22
C GLY A 224 -28.53 -7.73 -21.95
N ALA A 225 -27.40 -7.09 -21.62
CA ALA A 225 -27.30 -5.64 -21.65
C ALA A 225 -27.22 -5.15 -23.11
N ASP A 226 -27.89 -4.04 -23.42
CA ASP A 226 -27.79 -3.39 -24.73
C ASP A 226 -26.66 -2.35 -24.76
N PRO A 227 -25.53 -2.62 -25.44
CA PRO A 227 -24.39 -1.71 -25.46
C PRO A 227 -24.71 -0.34 -26.09
N LYS A 228 -25.73 -0.23 -26.95
CA LYS A 228 -26.06 1.05 -27.61
C LYS A 228 -26.71 2.05 -26.66
N THR A 229 -27.33 1.57 -25.60
CA THR A 229 -28.09 2.40 -24.66
C THR A 229 -27.60 2.27 -23.22
N PHE A 230 -26.54 1.49 -22.98
CA PHE A 230 -26.02 1.25 -21.65
C PHE A 230 -25.34 2.50 -21.08
N VAL A 231 -25.64 2.80 -19.82
CA VAL A 231 -25.06 3.88 -19.04
C VAL A 231 -24.61 3.32 -17.70
N GLY A 232 -23.33 3.48 -17.37
CA GLY A 232 -22.82 3.25 -16.02
C GLY A 232 -23.18 4.41 -15.11
N THR A 233 -23.84 4.14 -13.98
CA THR A 233 -24.24 5.18 -13.01
C THR A 233 -23.32 5.19 -11.79
N SER A 234 -22.77 4.04 -11.40
CA SER A 234 -21.79 3.90 -10.32
C SER A 234 -20.82 2.75 -10.58
N LEU A 235 -19.95 2.42 -9.62
CA LEU A 235 -19.04 1.28 -9.75
C LEU A 235 -19.78 -0.06 -9.86
N ASN A 236 -21.00 -0.15 -9.33
CA ASN A 236 -21.77 -1.39 -9.18
C ASN A 236 -23.19 -1.28 -9.73
N GLU A 237 -23.50 -0.21 -10.47
CA GLU A 237 -24.82 0.04 -11.03
C GLU A 237 -24.72 0.64 -12.43
N GLY A 238 -25.58 0.16 -13.31
CA GLY A 238 -25.75 0.68 -14.66
C GLY A 238 -27.10 0.28 -15.22
N HIS A 239 -27.52 0.89 -16.31
CA HIS A 239 -28.79 0.56 -16.94
C HIS A 239 -28.71 0.70 -18.45
N ASP A 240 -29.53 -0.05 -19.16
CA ASP A 240 -29.87 0.23 -20.56
C ASP A 240 -31.30 0.78 -20.66
N HIS A 241 -31.85 0.89 -21.86
CA HIS A 241 -33.22 1.39 -22.05
C HIS A 241 -34.32 0.48 -21.45
N LYS A 242 -34.01 -0.79 -21.14
CA LYS A 242 -34.96 -1.80 -20.66
C LYS A 242 -34.70 -2.23 -19.22
N THR A 243 -33.45 -2.27 -18.78
CA THR A 243 -33.03 -3.00 -17.60
C THR A 243 -32.07 -2.16 -16.75
N ASN A 244 -32.35 -2.08 -15.45
CA ASN A 244 -31.40 -1.67 -14.43
C ASN A 244 -30.62 -2.90 -13.93
N PHE A 245 -29.30 -2.77 -13.87
CA PHE A 245 -28.37 -3.80 -13.43
C PHE A 245 -27.70 -3.36 -12.13
N TYR A 246 -27.77 -4.23 -11.11
CA TYR A 246 -27.09 -4.04 -9.83
C TYR A 246 -26.14 -5.21 -9.60
N PHE A 247 -24.88 -4.89 -9.36
CA PHE A 247 -23.81 -5.87 -9.22
C PHE A 247 -23.45 -6.00 -7.74
N ILE A 248 -23.70 -7.18 -7.16
CA ILE A 248 -23.47 -7.47 -5.75
C ILE A 248 -22.34 -8.48 -5.63
N LEU A 249 -21.30 -8.09 -4.90
CA LEU A 249 -20.25 -8.97 -4.44
C LEU A 249 -20.72 -9.64 -3.15
N LYS A 250 -20.92 -10.96 -3.17
CA LYS A 250 -21.46 -11.69 -2.02
C LYS A 250 -20.49 -11.88 -0.86
N ASP A 251 -19.20 -11.58 -1.03
CA ASP A 251 -18.22 -11.79 0.03
C ASP A 251 -17.06 -10.78 0.00
N GLU A 252 -17.23 -9.64 0.65
CA GLU A 252 -16.14 -8.68 0.89
C GLU A 252 -15.39 -8.96 2.22
N ARG A 253 -15.79 -9.97 2.99
CA ARG A 253 -15.30 -10.21 4.36
C ARG A 253 -14.43 -11.46 4.41
N ASN A 254 -13.12 -11.29 4.22
CA ASN A 254 -12.03 -12.23 4.60
C ASN A 254 -11.41 -13.12 3.52
N TYR A 255 -10.98 -12.62 2.36
CA TYR A 255 -10.03 -13.41 1.58
C TYR A 255 -8.85 -12.63 1.00
N GLY A 256 -7.66 -13.18 1.26
CA GLY A 256 -6.39 -12.81 0.63
C GLY A 256 -6.35 -13.17 -0.86
N PRO A 257 -5.19 -13.01 -1.51
CA PRO A 257 -5.05 -12.94 -2.97
C PRO A 257 -5.47 -14.21 -3.73
N GLU A 258 -5.60 -15.36 -3.06
CA GLU A 258 -5.99 -16.65 -3.65
C GLU A 258 -7.47 -16.76 -4.09
N PHE A 259 -8.37 -15.88 -3.62
CA PHE A 259 -9.83 -16.13 -3.73
C PHE A 259 -10.61 -15.18 -4.64
N ARG A 260 -9.97 -14.19 -5.26
CA ARG A 260 -10.66 -13.24 -6.17
C ARG A 260 -11.22 -13.89 -7.45
N ASP A 261 -10.85 -15.14 -7.74
CA ASP A 261 -11.42 -15.88 -8.88
C ASP A 261 -12.71 -16.65 -8.52
N LYS A 262 -13.13 -16.65 -7.25
CA LYS A 262 -14.39 -17.27 -6.78
C LYS A 262 -15.40 -16.27 -6.21
N GLU A 263 -15.35 -15.02 -6.69
CA GLU A 263 -16.41 -14.05 -6.39
C GLU A 263 -17.75 -14.61 -6.90
N GLN A 264 -18.63 -14.98 -5.97
CA GLN A 264 -20.03 -15.23 -6.30
C GLN A 264 -20.66 -13.89 -6.63
N LEU A 265 -20.60 -13.54 -7.91
CA LEU A 265 -21.29 -12.37 -8.44
C LEU A 265 -22.78 -12.66 -8.51
N GLU A 266 -23.57 -11.79 -7.91
CA GLU A 266 -25.00 -11.71 -8.18
C GLU A 266 -25.28 -10.45 -9.01
N ILE A 267 -25.91 -10.64 -10.17
CA ILE A 267 -26.42 -9.53 -10.99
C ILE A 267 -27.93 -9.50 -10.81
N ILE A 268 -28.42 -8.50 -10.08
CA ILE A 268 -29.86 -8.24 -9.99
C ILE A 268 -30.26 -7.42 -11.21
N ARG A 269 -31.27 -7.89 -11.93
CA ARG A 269 -31.82 -7.26 -13.14
C ARG A 269 -33.25 -6.83 -12.84
N ARG A 270 -33.55 -5.55 -13.04
CA ARG A 270 -34.91 -5.01 -12.85
C ARG A 270 -35.35 -4.26 -14.10
N PRO A 271 -36.53 -4.54 -14.65
CA PRO A 271 -37.09 -3.72 -15.73
C PRO A 271 -37.16 -2.24 -15.32
N VAL A 272 -36.83 -1.34 -16.23
CA VAL A 272 -36.89 0.12 -16.00
C VAL A 272 -38.34 0.57 -15.71
N GLU A 273 -39.34 -0.11 -16.28
CA GLU A 273 -40.75 0.16 -16.05
C GLU A 273 -41.18 -0.12 -14.60
N GLU A 274 -40.62 -1.15 -13.96
CA GLU A 274 -40.92 -1.52 -12.56
C GLU A 274 -40.21 -0.62 -11.55
N ALA A 275 -39.02 -0.09 -11.89
CA ALA A 275 -38.26 0.81 -11.02
C ALA A 275 -38.98 2.15 -10.78
N ARG A 276 -39.77 2.65 -11.76
CA ARG A 276 -40.59 3.86 -11.61
C ARG A 276 -41.88 3.64 -10.80
N ALA A 277 -42.30 2.39 -10.58
CA ALA A 277 -43.51 2.08 -9.84
C ALA A 277 -43.30 2.02 -8.31
N GLY A 278 -42.04 1.89 -7.85
CA GLY A 278 -41.66 1.91 -6.43
C GLY A 278 -41.51 3.31 -5.83
N GLU A 279 -41.46 4.35 -6.67
CA GLU A 279 -41.51 5.76 -6.28
C GLU A 279 -42.87 6.34 -6.64
N LYS A 280 -43.92 5.93 -5.94
CA LYS A 280 -45.16 6.72 -5.86
C LYS A 280 -45.25 7.36 -4.47
N PRO A 281 -45.67 8.63 -4.39
CA PRO A 281 -45.59 9.47 -3.19
C PRO A 281 -46.44 8.97 -2.02
#